data_AF-A0A8T4VG32-F1
#
_entry.id   AF-A0A8T4VG32-F1
#
_cell.length_a   1.000
_cell.length_b   1.000
_cell.length_c   1.000
_cell.angle_alpha   90.00
_cell.angle_beta   90.00
_cell.angle_gamma   90.00
#
_symmetry.space_group_name_H-M   'P 1'
#
loop_
_entity.id
_entity.type
_entity.pdbx_description
1 polymer ?
#
loop_
_entity_poly.entity_id
_entity_poly.type
_entity_poly.pdbx_seq_one_letter_code
_entity_poly.pdbx_strand_id
1 'polypeptide(L)'
;MLLCPEEAKCALIRKALIPNQLIMYMDQSNPHDVALAIFNLIEGLEIKYGKARIAGVLHGSELRNPRFAHLHENPYFGSLYAYSLEHIRDFIEQLFQQGYMHTVYMGQNYALPVLELTGKGLYALRNTTEISLTLPPIHLPTFEEASKVIASQVLQDYYDVKKKLVELQKQEERLKEQIKATMLEKHLSKITTATMDLFCRTYERIFYSKEKIETFVPEDIREKIREIKTTTSLTARIKK
;
A
#
# COMPACT_ATOMS: atom_id res chain seq x y z
N MET A 1 -2.67 -15.92 42.80
CA MET A 1 -3.26 -16.42 41.54
C MET A 1 -2.37 -15.99 40.41
N LEU A 2 -1.59 -16.93 39.87
CA LEU A 2 -0.69 -16.70 38.76
C LEU A 2 -1.50 -16.90 37.47
N LEU A 3 -1.61 -15.85 36.66
CA LEU A 3 -2.22 -15.91 35.32
C LEU A 3 -1.39 -16.84 34.44
N CYS A 4 -2.06 -17.66 33.63
CA CYS A 4 -1.44 -18.60 32.71
C CYS A 4 -0.53 -17.86 31.69
N PRO A 5 0.63 -18.42 31.31
CA PRO A 5 1.60 -17.76 30.40
C PRO A 5 1.05 -17.41 29.02
N GLU A 6 -0.04 -18.04 28.59
CA GLU A 6 -0.70 -17.76 27.30
C GLU A 6 -1.49 -16.45 27.30
N GLU A 7 -2.07 -16.04 28.43
CA GLU A 7 -2.84 -14.79 28.53
C GLU A 7 -1.94 -13.55 28.46
N ALA A 8 -0.69 -13.67 28.94
CA ALA A 8 0.31 -12.60 28.87
C ALA A 8 0.82 -12.36 27.44
N LYS A 9 0.90 -13.39 26.59
CA LYS A 9 1.23 -13.25 25.16
C LYS A 9 0.07 -12.60 24.37
N CYS A 10 -1.18 -12.93 24.71
CA CYS A 10 -2.36 -12.26 24.14
C CYS A 10 -2.47 -10.78 24.56
N ALA A 11 -2.01 -10.41 25.76
CA ALA A 11 -2.04 -9.02 26.23
C ALA A 11 -1.01 -8.09 25.55
N LEU A 12 0.13 -8.63 25.08
CA LEU A 12 1.17 -7.84 24.41
C LEU A 12 0.86 -7.57 22.93
N ILE A 13 0.15 -8.48 22.25
CA ILE A 13 -0.36 -8.23 20.89
C ILE A 13 -1.50 -7.19 20.91
N ARG A 14 -2.24 -7.08 22.02
CA ARG A 14 -3.31 -6.08 22.21
C ARG A 14 -2.81 -4.63 22.37
N LYS A 15 -1.51 -4.38 22.57
CA LYS A 15 -0.98 -3.04 22.90
C LYS A 15 -0.43 -2.22 21.71
N ALA A 16 -0.48 -2.73 20.48
CA ALA A 16 0.07 -2.07 19.30
C ALA A 16 -0.95 -1.80 18.16
N LEU A 17 -2.26 -1.88 18.42
CA LEU A 17 -3.29 -1.89 17.36
C LEU A 17 -4.53 -1.06 17.70
N ILE A 18 -4.43 0.28 17.74
CA ILE A 18 -5.62 1.18 17.70
C ILE A 18 -5.19 2.49 17.02
N PRO A 19 -5.84 2.95 15.92
CA PRO A 19 -7.28 3.19 15.83
C PRO A 19 -7.96 2.37 14.74
N ASN A 20 -8.30 1.11 15.08
CA ASN A 20 -9.11 0.25 14.20
C ASN A 20 -10.32 -0.37 14.91
N GLN A 21 -10.79 0.28 15.97
CA GLN A 21 -11.82 -0.25 16.88
C GLN A 21 -13.25 -0.30 16.31
N LEU A 22 -13.48 -0.01 15.03
CA LEU A 22 -14.77 -0.26 14.37
C LEU A 22 -14.82 -1.53 13.50
N ILE A 23 -13.69 -2.14 13.11
CA ILE A 23 -13.69 -3.38 12.30
C ILE A 23 -13.97 -4.64 13.17
N MET A 24 -13.98 -4.52 14.50
CA MET A 24 -14.05 -5.66 15.41
C MET A 24 -15.35 -6.50 15.36
N TYR A 25 -16.35 -6.16 14.52
CA TYR A 25 -17.64 -6.88 14.46
C TYR A 25 -18.21 -7.06 13.04
N MET A 26 -17.38 -7.07 12.00
CA MET A 26 -17.91 -7.34 10.65
C MET A 26 -17.83 -8.84 10.35
N ASP A 27 -18.98 -9.53 10.33
CA ASP A 27 -19.06 -10.89 9.84
C ASP A 27 -19.11 -10.89 8.31
N GLN A 28 -18.00 -11.25 7.66
CA GLN A 28 -17.94 -11.33 6.20
C GLN A 28 -18.89 -12.38 5.62
N SER A 29 -19.40 -13.32 6.42
CA SER A 29 -20.42 -14.28 6.02
C SER A 29 -21.86 -13.74 6.16
N ASN A 30 -22.05 -12.58 6.81
CA ASN A 30 -23.33 -11.90 6.92
C ASN A 30 -23.52 -10.90 5.76
N PRO A 31 -24.55 -11.09 4.91
CA PRO A 31 -24.87 -10.18 3.81
C PRO A 31 -25.06 -8.72 4.23
N HIS A 32 -25.68 -8.50 5.40
CA HIS A 32 -25.95 -7.16 5.90
C HIS A 32 -24.67 -6.44 6.28
N ASP A 33 -23.75 -7.11 6.97
CA ASP A 33 -22.46 -6.54 7.39
C ASP A 33 -21.59 -6.18 6.19
N VAL A 34 -21.56 -7.04 5.16
CA VAL A 34 -20.87 -6.76 3.89
C VAL A 34 -21.45 -5.51 3.22
N ALA A 35 -22.78 -5.37 3.18
CA ALA A 35 -23.43 -4.20 2.60
C ALA A 35 -23.13 -2.91 3.39
N LEU A 36 -23.18 -2.97 4.72
CA LEU A 36 -22.86 -1.83 5.58
C LEU A 36 -21.40 -1.40 5.44
N ALA A 37 -20.46 -2.33 5.25
CA ALA A 37 -19.06 -1.98 5.00
C ALA A 37 -18.89 -1.18 3.70
N ILE A 38 -19.60 -1.59 2.64
CA ILE A 38 -19.61 -0.88 1.36
C ILE A 38 -20.21 0.53 1.55
N PHE A 39 -21.35 0.65 2.22
CA PHE A 39 -22.01 1.94 2.44
C PHE A 39 -21.20 2.89 3.30
N ASN A 40 -20.66 2.42 4.43
CA ASN A 40 -19.84 3.22 5.32
C ASN A 40 -18.55 3.70 4.63
N LEU A 41 -17.95 2.87 3.78
CA LEU A 41 -16.83 3.32 2.95
C LEU A 41 -17.27 4.46 2.02
N ILE A 42 -18.35 4.28 1.25
CA ILE A 42 -18.80 5.29 0.25
C ILE A 42 -19.17 6.62 0.92
N GLU A 43 -19.87 6.57 2.06
CA GLU A 43 -20.27 7.77 2.79
C GLU A 43 -19.08 8.45 3.48
N GLY A 44 -18.17 7.67 4.08
CA GLY A 44 -16.99 8.18 4.79
C GLY A 44 -15.87 8.73 3.91
N LEU A 45 -15.96 8.58 2.59
CA LEU A 45 -14.96 9.11 1.66
C LEU A 45 -15.23 10.58 1.30
N GLU A 46 -14.24 11.43 1.60
CA GLU A 46 -14.21 12.85 1.20
C GLU A 46 -14.19 13.02 -0.33
N ILE A 47 -13.41 12.18 -1.01
CA ILE A 47 -13.33 12.13 -2.48
C ILE A 47 -14.16 10.94 -2.96
N LYS A 48 -15.09 11.17 -3.89
CA LYS A 48 -15.91 10.09 -4.47
C LYS A 48 -15.12 9.32 -5.53
N TYR A 49 -15.34 8.00 -5.56
CA TYR A 49 -14.65 7.10 -6.48
C TYR A 49 -15.63 6.17 -7.19
N GLY A 50 -15.23 5.66 -8.36
CA GLY A 50 -16.00 4.68 -9.11
C GLY A 50 -15.91 3.26 -8.53
N LYS A 51 -16.81 2.39 -9.00
CA LYS A 51 -16.99 0.99 -8.54
C LYS A 51 -15.67 0.21 -8.40
N ALA A 52 -14.81 0.27 -9.42
CA ALA A 52 -13.55 -0.48 -9.44
C ALA A 52 -12.59 -0.06 -8.31
N ARG A 53 -12.58 1.22 -7.95
CA ARG A 53 -11.72 1.73 -6.88
C ARG A 53 -12.25 1.35 -5.51
N ILE A 54 -13.56 1.49 -5.30
CA ILE A 54 -14.24 1.07 -4.06
C ILE A 54 -13.98 -0.42 -3.81
N ALA A 55 -14.15 -1.27 -4.84
CA ALA A 55 -13.83 -2.70 -4.74
C ALA A 55 -12.35 -2.93 -4.37
N GLY A 56 -11.43 -2.17 -4.97
CA GLY A 56 -10.00 -2.25 -4.67
C GLY A 56 -9.64 -1.92 -3.22
N VAL A 57 -10.30 -0.91 -2.64
CA VAL A 57 -10.14 -0.53 -1.23
C VAL A 57 -10.67 -1.62 -0.31
N LEU A 58 -11.90 -2.10 -0.53
CA LEU A 58 -12.50 -3.15 0.28
C LEU A 58 -11.73 -4.46 0.23
N HIS A 59 -11.18 -4.82 -0.92
CA HIS A 59 -10.30 -5.98 -1.09
C HIS A 59 -8.94 -5.80 -0.40
N GLY A 60 -8.48 -4.55 -0.23
CA GLY A 60 -7.12 -4.26 0.24
C GLY A 60 -6.05 -4.48 -0.84
N SER A 61 -6.44 -4.46 -2.12
CA SER A 61 -5.47 -4.58 -3.22
C SER A 61 -4.56 -3.35 -3.29
N GLU A 62 -3.26 -3.56 -3.49
CA GLU A 62 -2.21 -2.55 -3.47
C GLU A 62 -2.50 -1.37 -4.41
N LEU A 63 -2.73 -0.17 -3.86
CA LEU A 63 -2.80 1.05 -4.65
C LEU A 63 -1.39 1.62 -4.81
N ARG A 64 -0.61 1.07 -5.76
CA ARG A 64 0.76 1.49 -6.08
C ARG A 64 0.92 2.98 -6.48
N ASN A 65 -0.15 3.74 -6.50
CA ASN A 65 -0.15 5.14 -6.89
C ASN A 65 -0.23 6.03 -5.63
N PRO A 66 0.79 6.87 -5.37
CA PRO A 66 0.87 7.73 -4.18
C PRO A 66 -0.34 8.65 -3.98
N ARG A 67 -1.09 8.97 -5.06
CA ARG A 67 -2.32 9.78 -4.98
C ARG A 67 -3.45 9.13 -4.21
N PHE A 68 -3.33 7.85 -3.86
CA PHE A 68 -4.35 7.09 -3.13
C PHE A 68 -3.82 6.50 -1.81
N ALA A 69 -2.68 6.99 -1.32
CA ALA A 69 -2.09 6.51 -0.08
C ALA A 69 -3.05 6.67 1.12
N HIS A 70 -3.85 7.75 1.15
CA HIS A 70 -4.87 7.99 2.18
C HIS A 70 -5.95 6.91 2.24
N LEU A 71 -6.19 6.17 1.13
CA LEU A 71 -7.16 5.08 1.13
C LEU A 71 -6.67 3.86 1.93
N HIS A 72 -5.36 3.74 2.19
CA HIS A 72 -4.80 2.67 3.03
C HIS A 72 -5.08 2.91 4.51
N GLU A 73 -5.28 4.17 4.91
CA GLU A 73 -5.59 4.56 6.29
C GLU A 73 -7.10 4.47 6.58
N ASN A 74 -7.93 4.23 5.56
CA ASN A 74 -9.37 4.11 5.73
C ASN A 74 -9.72 2.84 6.53
N PRO A 75 -10.60 2.92 7.55
CA PRO A 75 -10.99 1.76 8.36
C PRO A 75 -11.61 0.60 7.56
N TYR A 76 -12.07 0.81 6.33
CA TYR A 76 -12.65 -0.27 5.51
C TYR A 76 -11.65 -0.87 4.51
N PHE A 77 -10.39 -0.41 4.51
CA PHE A 77 -9.34 -0.97 3.66
C PHE A 77 -9.11 -2.44 4.01
N GLY A 78 -9.26 -3.33 3.02
CA GLY A 78 -9.11 -4.77 3.21
C GLY A 78 -10.21 -5.43 4.04
N SER A 79 -11.32 -4.75 4.34
CA SER A 79 -12.41 -5.32 5.15
C SER A 79 -13.07 -6.55 4.51
N LEU A 80 -13.05 -6.67 3.18
CA LEU A 80 -13.60 -7.78 2.40
C LEU A 80 -12.51 -8.67 1.78
N TYR A 81 -11.35 -8.80 2.43
CA TYR A 81 -10.20 -9.56 1.90
C TYR A 81 -10.51 -11.04 1.62
N ALA A 82 -11.55 -11.62 2.25
CA ALA A 82 -11.92 -13.01 2.03
C ALA A 82 -12.60 -13.26 0.67
N TYR A 83 -13.00 -12.19 -0.02
CA TYR A 83 -13.64 -12.22 -1.32
C TYR A 83 -12.69 -11.77 -2.42
N SER A 84 -12.84 -12.33 -3.62
CA SER A 84 -12.13 -11.84 -4.81
C SER A 84 -12.62 -10.44 -5.19
N LEU A 85 -11.80 -9.70 -5.95
CA LEU A 85 -12.21 -8.41 -6.52
C LEU A 85 -13.47 -8.50 -7.38
N GLU A 86 -13.71 -9.64 -8.03
CA GLU A 86 -14.90 -9.90 -8.84
C GLU A 86 -16.14 -10.02 -7.95
N HIS A 87 -16.07 -10.84 -6.90
CA HIS A 87 -17.17 -10.96 -5.93
C HIS A 87 -17.54 -9.60 -5.31
N ILE A 88 -16.55 -8.78 -4.93
CA ILE A 88 -16.82 -7.45 -4.35
C ILE A 88 -17.50 -6.53 -5.38
N ARG A 89 -17.11 -6.60 -6.67
CA ARG A 89 -17.79 -5.86 -7.74
C ARG A 89 -19.23 -6.34 -7.92
N ASP A 90 -19.47 -7.64 -7.80
CA ASP A 90 -20.81 -8.23 -7.87
C ASP A 90 -21.67 -7.77 -6.69
N PHE A 91 -21.13 -7.66 -5.48
CA PHE A 91 -21.85 -7.10 -4.34
C PHE A 91 -22.25 -5.65 -4.59
N ILE A 92 -21.32 -4.84 -5.09
CA ILE A 92 -21.59 -3.44 -5.47
C ILE A 92 -22.67 -3.38 -6.55
N GLU A 93 -22.65 -4.30 -7.52
CA GLU A 93 -23.66 -4.37 -8.58
C GLU A 93 -25.04 -4.78 -8.06
N GLN A 94 -25.11 -5.77 -7.15
CA GLN A 94 -26.36 -6.15 -6.48
C GLN A 94 -26.97 -4.96 -5.72
N LEU A 95 -26.18 -4.23 -4.94
CA LEU A 95 -26.63 -3.04 -4.21
C LEU A 95 -27.08 -1.90 -5.15
N PHE A 96 -26.42 -1.77 -6.30
CA PHE A 96 -26.79 -0.82 -7.34
C PHE A 96 -28.16 -1.18 -7.96
N GLN A 97 -28.35 -2.45 -8.34
CA GLN A 97 -29.60 -2.95 -8.92
C GLN A 97 -30.78 -2.89 -7.92
N GLN A 98 -30.50 -3.10 -6.64
CA GLN A 98 -31.48 -2.94 -5.56
C GLN A 98 -31.83 -1.47 -5.26
N GLY A 99 -31.20 -0.50 -5.94
CA GLY A 99 -31.51 0.93 -5.83
C GLY A 99 -30.93 1.63 -4.60
N TYR A 100 -29.96 1.02 -3.91
CA TYR A 100 -29.29 1.66 -2.78
C TYR A 100 -28.19 2.63 -3.22
N MET A 101 -27.70 2.49 -4.46
CA MET A 101 -26.60 3.28 -5.00
C MET A 101 -26.93 3.72 -6.43
N HIS A 102 -26.30 4.81 -6.85
CA HIS A 102 -26.40 5.32 -8.20
C HIS A 102 -25.03 5.86 -8.66
N THR A 103 -24.92 6.08 -9.97
CA THR A 103 -23.71 6.67 -10.56
C THR A 103 -23.97 8.14 -10.83
N VAL A 104 -23.06 8.98 -10.35
CA VAL A 104 -23.02 10.41 -10.64
C VAL A 104 -21.80 10.68 -11.49
N TYR A 105 -21.92 11.60 -12.44
CA TYR A 105 -20.80 12.02 -13.28
C TYR A 105 -20.23 13.32 -12.73
N MET A 106 -18.98 13.28 -12.28
CA MET A 106 -18.28 14.45 -11.72
C MET A 106 -17.17 14.93 -12.65
N GLY A 107 -17.04 16.26 -12.80
CA GLY A 107 -16.03 16.92 -13.63
C GLY A 107 -16.63 17.67 -14.82
N GLN A 108 -16.08 18.86 -15.12
CA GLN A 108 -16.62 19.74 -16.17
C GLN A 108 -16.17 19.34 -17.58
N ASN A 109 -14.91 18.93 -17.75
CA ASN A 109 -14.31 18.58 -19.06
C ASN A 109 -14.12 17.08 -19.29
N TYR A 110 -14.05 16.30 -18.19
CA TYR A 110 -13.93 14.85 -18.22
C TYR A 110 -14.84 14.30 -17.13
N ALA A 111 -16.07 13.98 -17.50
CA ALA A 111 -17.07 13.42 -16.60
C ALA A 111 -16.64 12.01 -16.16
N LEU A 112 -16.27 11.87 -14.89
CA LEU A 112 -15.90 10.59 -14.30
C LEU A 112 -17.10 9.98 -13.55
N PRO A 113 -17.45 8.71 -13.82
CA PRO A 113 -18.50 8.04 -13.09
C PRO A 113 -18.02 7.69 -11.68
N VAL A 114 -18.67 8.27 -10.67
CA VAL A 114 -18.45 7.99 -9.25
C VAL A 114 -19.70 7.36 -8.63
N LEU A 115 -19.51 6.59 -7.57
CA LEU A 115 -20.59 5.91 -6.87
C LEU A 115 -21.07 6.75 -5.68
N GLU A 116 -22.38 6.88 -5.53
CA GLU A 116 -23.01 7.60 -4.43
C GLU A 116 -24.24 6.86 -3.92
N LEU A 117 -24.50 6.94 -2.60
CA LEU A 117 -25.68 6.34 -1.99
C LEU A 117 -26.94 7.11 -2.40
N THR A 118 -28.03 6.39 -2.66
CA THR A 118 -29.35 7.02 -2.82
C THR A 118 -29.93 7.35 -1.45
N GLY A 119 -31.06 8.08 -1.40
CA GLY A 119 -31.81 8.26 -0.14
C GLY A 119 -32.17 6.93 0.53
N LYS A 120 -32.44 5.88 -0.26
CA LYS A 120 -32.66 4.51 0.22
C LYS A 120 -31.40 3.92 0.87
N GLY A 121 -30.23 4.10 0.24
CA GLY A 121 -28.92 3.69 0.77
C GLY A 121 -28.60 4.36 2.10
N LEU A 122 -28.73 5.68 2.16
CA LEU A 122 -28.51 6.47 3.39
C LEU A 122 -29.46 6.06 4.52
N TYR A 123 -30.73 5.82 4.20
CA TYR A 123 -31.71 5.38 5.17
C TYR A 123 -31.36 3.99 5.73
N ALA A 124 -30.99 3.05 4.86
CA ALA A 124 -30.62 1.70 5.27
C ALA A 124 -29.36 1.69 6.15
N LEU A 125 -28.37 2.52 5.83
CA LEU A 125 -27.16 2.71 6.63
C LEU A 125 -27.48 3.22 8.05
N ARG A 126 -28.34 4.23 8.16
CA ARG A 126 -28.64 4.91 9.44
C ARG A 126 -29.60 4.15 10.35
N ASN A 127 -30.50 3.36 9.77
CA ASN A 127 -31.55 2.64 10.51
C ASN A 127 -31.31 1.13 10.57
N THR A 128 -30.10 0.67 10.20
CA THR A 128 -29.70 -0.76 10.22
C THR A 128 -30.77 -1.65 9.58
N THR A 129 -31.32 -1.19 8.46
CA THR A 129 -32.32 -1.99 7.72
C THR A 129 -31.61 -3.21 7.16
N GLU A 130 -32.16 -4.40 7.37
CA GLU A 130 -31.57 -5.63 6.84
C GLU A 130 -31.38 -5.54 5.32
N ILE A 131 -30.19 -5.89 4.84
CA ILE A 131 -29.83 -5.83 3.41
C ILE A 131 -29.43 -7.22 2.98
N SER A 132 -30.09 -7.73 1.95
CA SER A 132 -29.81 -9.05 1.39
C SER A 132 -28.80 -8.94 0.26
N LEU A 133 -27.73 -9.74 0.36
CA LEU A 133 -26.75 -9.98 -0.71
C LEU A 133 -26.60 -11.49 -0.91
N THR A 134 -26.38 -11.88 -2.16
CA THR A 134 -25.96 -13.23 -2.48
C THR A 134 -24.45 -13.31 -2.30
N LEU A 135 -24.02 -13.91 -1.20
CA LEU A 135 -22.61 -14.11 -0.89
C LEU A 135 -22.15 -15.50 -1.38
N PRO A 136 -21.02 -15.59 -2.10
CA PRO A 136 -20.40 -16.88 -2.39
C PRO A 136 -19.81 -17.49 -1.11
N PRO A 137 -19.62 -18.81 -1.06
CA PRO A 137 -18.94 -19.44 0.06
C PRO A 137 -17.52 -18.91 0.20
N ILE A 138 -17.15 -18.51 1.40
CA ILE A 138 -15.79 -18.09 1.74
C ILE A 138 -14.94 -19.36 1.93
N HIS A 139 -13.94 -19.52 1.08
CA HIS A 139 -12.87 -20.49 1.31
C HIS A 139 -11.61 -19.75 1.77
N LEU A 140 -11.46 -19.60 3.08
CA LEU A 140 -10.17 -19.18 3.64
C LEU A 140 -9.22 -20.38 3.56
N PRO A 141 -8.11 -20.31 2.79
CA PRO A 141 -7.11 -21.36 2.83
C PRO A 141 -6.62 -21.46 4.27
N THR A 142 -6.77 -22.65 4.85
CA THR A 142 -6.25 -22.92 6.18
C THR A 142 -4.73 -22.97 6.04
N PHE A 143 -4.07 -21.90 6.43
CA PHE A 143 -2.61 -21.90 6.48
C PHE A 143 -2.19 -22.80 7.66
N GLU A 144 -1.52 -23.90 7.37
CA GLU A 144 -0.87 -24.69 8.40
C GLU A 144 0.22 -23.84 9.07
N GLU A 145 0.44 -24.06 10.37
CA GLU A 145 1.51 -23.37 11.09
C GLU A 145 2.85 -23.61 10.39
N ALA A 146 3.56 -22.53 10.05
CA ALA A 146 4.81 -22.59 9.28
C ALA A 146 5.88 -23.49 9.91
N SER A 147 5.84 -23.66 11.23
CA SER A 147 6.71 -24.57 12.00
C SER A 147 6.51 -26.04 11.68
N LYS A 148 5.37 -26.43 11.08
CA LYS A 148 5.05 -27.81 10.69
C LYS A 148 5.50 -28.15 9.27
N VAL A 149 5.68 -27.14 8.42
CA VAL A 149 5.89 -27.33 6.97
C VAL A 149 7.35 -27.10 6.56
N ILE A 150 8.04 -26.14 7.18
CA ILE A 150 9.42 -25.81 6.82
C ILE A 150 10.38 -26.35 7.89
N ALA A 151 11.29 -27.24 7.49
CA ALA A 151 12.32 -27.77 8.37
C ALA A 151 13.15 -26.64 8.99
N SER A 152 13.37 -26.69 10.31
CA SER A 152 14.10 -25.64 11.04
C SER A 152 15.50 -25.35 10.47
N GLN A 153 16.16 -26.37 9.90
CA GLN A 153 17.45 -26.20 9.24
C GLN A 153 17.38 -25.27 8.03
N VAL A 154 16.34 -25.37 7.19
CA VAL A 154 16.17 -24.51 6.00
C VAL A 154 15.99 -23.04 6.41
N LEU A 155 15.25 -22.80 7.50
CA LEU A 155 15.07 -21.46 8.05
C LEU A 155 16.38 -20.89 8.59
N GLN A 156 17.18 -21.74 9.27
CA GLN A 156 18.48 -21.36 9.80
C GLN A 156 19.48 -21.05 8.68
N ASP A 157 19.55 -21.90 7.65
CA ASP A 157 20.41 -21.68 6.48
C ASP A 157 20.04 -20.37 5.76
N TYR A 158 18.73 -20.11 5.59
CA TYR A 158 18.25 -18.86 5.01
C TYR A 158 18.66 -17.64 5.85
N TYR A 159 18.50 -17.72 7.17
CA TYR A 159 18.91 -16.66 8.08
C TYR A 159 20.42 -16.37 7.97
N ASP A 160 21.25 -17.41 7.96
CA ASP A 160 22.70 -17.28 7.89
C ASP A 160 23.17 -16.70 6.54
N VAL A 161 22.56 -17.12 5.43
CA VAL A 161 22.79 -16.52 4.11
C VAL A 161 22.36 -15.05 4.11
N LYS A 162 21.20 -14.73 4.68
CA LYS A 162 20.70 -13.36 4.72
C LYS A 162 21.61 -12.46 5.53
N LYS A 163 22.11 -12.95 6.67
CA LYS A 163 23.07 -12.24 7.51
C LYS A 163 24.37 -11.93 6.76
N LYS A 164 24.95 -12.93 6.06
CA LYS A 164 26.15 -12.74 5.22
C LYS A 164 25.92 -11.73 4.10
N LEU A 165 24.76 -11.77 3.44
CA LEU A 165 24.42 -10.80 2.40
C LEU A 165 24.36 -9.36 2.93
N VAL A 166 23.79 -9.15 4.11
CA VAL A 166 23.75 -7.83 4.75
C VAL A 166 25.15 -7.32 5.08
N GLU A 167 26.03 -8.19 5.57
CA GLU A 167 27.43 -7.84 5.86
C GLU A 167 28.20 -7.50 4.57
N LEU A 168 28.05 -8.30 3.51
CA LEU A 168 28.65 -8.05 2.21
C LEU A 168 28.16 -6.74 1.59
N GLN A 169 26.87 -6.42 1.70
CA GLN A 169 26.31 -5.15 1.22
C GLN A 169 26.93 -3.95 1.95
N LYS A 170 27.10 -4.02 3.28
CA LYS A 170 27.79 -2.96 4.03
C LYS A 170 29.23 -2.78 3.59
N GLN A 171 29.94 -3.89 3.35
CA GLN A 171 31.31 -3.85 2.86
C GLN A 171 31.40 -3.26 1.45
N GLU A 172 30.48 -3.65 0.56
CA GLU A 172 30.38 -3.11 -0.81
C GLU A 172 30.17 -1.59 -0.79
N GLU A 173 29.23 -1.08 0.00
CA GLU A 173 28.98 0.36 0.11
C GLU A 173 30.19 1.12 0.64
N ARG A 174 30.90 0.59 1.64
CA ARG A 174 32.15 1.18 2.12
C ARG A 174 33.21 1.28 1.02
N LEU A 175 33.37 0.23 0.21
CA LEU A 175 34.32 0.22 -0.92
C LEU A 175 33.89 1.20 -2.01
N LYS A 176 32.60 1.29 -2.33
CA LYS A 176 32.07 2.27 -3.30
C LYS A 176 32.38 3.70 -2.86
N GLU A 177 32.17 4.04 -1.60
CA GLU A 177 32.46 5.39 -1.09
C GLU A 177 33.95 5.72 -1.16
N GLN A 178 34.82 4.76 -0.83
CA GLN A 178 36.28 4.93 -0.99
C GLN A 178 36.67 5.17 -2.46
N ILE A 179 36.15 4.34 -3.39
CA ILE A 179 36.42 4.48 -4.82
C ILE A 179 35.89 5.81 -5.35
N LYS A 180 34.67 6.21 -4.98
CA LYS A 180 34.07 7.50 -5.35
C LYS A 180 34.95 8.66 -4.91
N ALA A 181 35.37 8.67 -3.64
CA ALA A 181 36.22 9.72 -3.10
C ALA A 181 37.53 9.86 -3.90
N THR A 182 38.20 8.74 -4.16
CA THR A 182 39.44 8.73 -4.95
C THR A 182 39.23 9.15 -6.40
N MET A 183 38.15 8.71 -7.05
CA MET A 183 37.83 9.11 -8.43
C MET A 183 37.52 10.60 -8.53
N LEU A 184 36.82 11.17 -7.55
CA LEU A 184 36.54 12.61 -7.49
C LEU A 184 37.81 13.42 -7.25
N GLU A 185 38.65 13.02 -6.28
CA GLU A 185 39.93 13.68 -5.97
C GLU A 185 40.85 13.73 -7.20
N LYS A 186 40.88 12.65 -7.98
CA LYS A 186 41.72 12.53 -9.18
C LYS A 186 41.04 12.97 -10.48
N HIS A 187 39.82 13.53 -10.40
CA HIS A 187 39.02 13.92 -11.56
C HIS A 187 38.83 12.81 -12.62
N LEU A 188 38.68 11.56 -12.18
CA LEU A 188 38.49 10.39 -13.04
C LEU A 188 37.01 10.11 -13.28
N SER A 189 36.61 10.02 -14.55
CA SER A 189 35.25 9.63 -14.94
C SER A 189 35.11 8.12 -15.22
N LYS A 190 36.22 7.42 -15.48
CA LYS A 190 36.25 6.00 -15.79
C LYS A 190 37.53 5.31 -15.29
N ILE A 191 37.39 4.10 -14.74
CA ILE A 191 38.49 3.16 -14.50
C ILE A 191 38.16 1.85 -15.22
N THR A 192 39.13 1.31 -15.95
CA THR A 192 39.01 0.02 -16.65
C THR A 192 40.00 -0.94 -16.01
N THR A 193 39.51 -2.08 -15.54
CA THR A 193 40.34 -3.16 -14.97
C THR A 193 40.13 -4.45 -15.76
N ALA A 194 40.91 -5.49 -15.44
CA ALA A 194 40.74 -6.82 -16.03
C ALA A 194 39.36 -7.42 -15.74
N THR A 195 38.77 -7.14 -14.57
CA THR A 195 37.53 -7.77 -14.10
C THR A 195 36.29 -6.89 -14.21
N MET A 196 36.47 -5.57 -14.29
CA MET A 196 35.34 -4.63 -14.33
C MET A 196 35.70 -3.26 -14.92
N ASP A 197 34.68 -2.56 -15.38
CA ASP A 197 34.73 -1.13 -15.69
C ASP A 197 33.94 -0.35 -14.64
N LEU A 198 34.52 0.71 -14.10
CA LEU A 198 33.91 1.62 -13.15
C LEU A 198 33.68 2.98 -13.81
N PHE A 199 32.51 3.54 -13.61
CA PHE A 199 32.13 4.86 -14.13
C PHE A 199 31.68 5.74 -12.98
N CYS A 200 32.33 6.89 -12.82
CA CYS A 200 31.95 7.90 -11.84
C CYS A 200 31.36 9.09 -12.59
N ARG A 201 30.12 9.44 -12.27
CA ARG A 201 29.42 10.57 -12.87
C ARG A 201 28.81 11.45 -11.79
N THR A 202 29.18 12.71 -11.84
CA THR A 202 28.57 13.77 -11.05
C THR A 202 27.48 14.41 -11.89
N TYR A 203 26.26 14.44 -11.39
CA TYR A 203 25.15 15.15 -12.03
C TYR A 203 24.42 16.00 -11.01
N GLU A 204 23.89 17.11 -11.49
CA GLU A 204 23.02 17.96 -10.71
C GLU A 204 21.61 17.38 -10.75
N ARG A 205 21.08 17.04 -9.57
CA ARG A 205 19.68 16.64 -9.45
C ARG A 205 18.89 17.81 -8.91
N ILE A 206 17.91 18.23 -9.69
CA ILE A 206 16.97 19.28 -9.32
C ILE A 206 15.89 18.66 -8.45
N PHE A 207 15.79 19.14 -7.22
CA PHE A 207 14.75 18.81 -6.27
C PHE A 207 13.80 20.00 -6.10
N TYR A 208 12.54 19.67 -5.87
CA TYR A 208 11.52 20.62 -5.45
C TYR A 208 10.95 20.09 -4.14
N SER A 209 10.81 20.95 -3.13
CA SER A 209 10.23 20.55 -1.85
C SER A 209 8.79 20.08 -2.07
N LYS A 210 8.44 18.88 -1.56
CA LYS A 210 7.12 18.27 -1.74
C LYS A 210 5.97 19.15 -1.25
N GLU A 211 6.24 20.00 -0.26
CA GLU A 211 5.27 20.95 0.32
C GLU A 211 4.98 22.16 -0.59
N LYS A 212 5.82 22.40 -1.63
CA LYS A 212 5.76 23.61 -2.47
C LYS A 212 5.37 23.33 -3.92
N ILE A 213 5.11 22.08 -4.29
CA ILE A 213 4.66 21.72 -5.64
C ILE A 213 3.14 21.58 -5.62
N GLU A 214 2.44 22.71 -5.62
CA GLU A 214 1.06 22.72 -6.11
C GLU A 214 1.08 22.66 -7.64
N THR A 215 0.08 22.03 -8.25
CA THR A 215 0.03 21.69 -9.69
C THR A 215 0.11 22.91 -10.64
N PHE A 216 0.21 24.14 -10.10
CA PHE A 216 0.20 25.40 -10.84
C PHE A 216 1.28 26.42 -10.38
N VAL A 217 2.47 25.99 -9.95
CA VAL A 217 3.56 26.96 -9.67
C VAL A 217 4.11 27.54 -10.98
N PRO A 218 4.04 28.87 -11.20
CA PRO A 218 4.66 29.57 -12.34
C PRO A 218 6.18 29.39 -12.39
N GLU A 219 6.77 29.54 -13.58
CA GLU A 219 8.18 29.20 -13.86
C GLU A 219 9.18 30.03 -13.04
N ASP A 220 8.86 31.30 -12.79
CA ASP A 220 9.65 32.23 -11.95
C ASP A 220 9.68 31.83 -10.46
N ILE A 221 8.62 31.21 -9.96
CA ILE A 221 8.57 30.69 -8.59
C ILE A 221 9.27 29.33 -8.51
N ARG A 222 9.17 28.48 -9.56
CA ARG A 222 9.88 27.19 -9.63
C ARG A 222 11.40 27.36 -9.58
N GLU A 223 11.94 28.38 -10.26
CA GLU A 223 13.37 28.68 -10.20
C GLU A 223 13.83 29.11 -8.80
N LYS A 224 12.99 29.84 -8.06
CA LYS A 224 13.30 30.31 -6.70
C LYS A 224 13.25 29.21 -5.64
N ILE A 225 12.48 28.14 -5.87
CA ILE A 225 12.33 27.00 -4.94
C ILE A 225 13.10 25.74 -5.37
N ARG A 226 13.85 25.83 -6.47
CA ARG A 226 14.71 24.76 -6.97
C ARG A 226 15.88 24.54 -6.02
N GLU A 227 15.98 23.34 -5.46
CA GLU A 227 17.18 22.87 -4.78
C GLU A 227 18.03 22.08 -5.76
N ILE A 228 19.23 22.57 -6.07
CA ILE A 228 20.21 21.79 -6.84
C ILE A 228 21.05 20.99 -5.86
N LYS A 229 20.96 19.66 -5.94
CA LYS A 229 21.84 18.78 -5.18
C LYS A 229 22.73 18.02 -6.15
N THR A 230 24.03 18.26 -6.03
CA THR A 230 25.05 17.51 -6.75
C THR A 230 25.08 16.09 -6.22
N THR A 231 24.81 15.12 -7.07
CA THR A 231 24.84 13.69 -6.73
C THR A 231 25.94 13.02 -7.54
N THR A 232 26.80 12.28 -6.85
CA THR A 232 27.83 11.46 -7.51
C THR A 232 27.39 9.99 -7.52
N SER A 233 27.28 9.43 -8.72
CA SER A 233 26.99 8.01 -8.93
C SER A 233 28.25 7.25 -9.33
N LEU A 234 28.42 6.06 -8.76
CA LEU A 234 29.43 5.08 -9.17
C LEU A 234 28.70 3.86 -9.73
N THR A 235 28.96 3.54 -10.99
CA THR A 235 28.39 2.36 -11.66
C THR A 235 29.51 1.38 -11.97
N ALA A 236 29.34 0.13 -11.57
CA ALA A 236 30.26 -0.96 -11.87
C ALA A 236 29.67 -1.88 -12.94
N ARG A 237 30.44 -2.16 -13.98
CA ARG A 237 30.12 -3.15 -15.02
C ARG A 237 31.13 -4.28 -14.93
N ILE A 238 30.68 -5.44 -14.45
CA ILE A 238 31.50 -6.64 -14.34
C ILE A 238 31.71 -7.23 -15.74
N LYS A 239 32.94 -7.60 -16.07
CA LYS A 239 33.28 -8.31 -17.31
C LYS A 239 33.08 -9.80 -17.05
N LYS A 240 32.44 -10.48 -18.01
CA LYS A 240 32.30 -11.93 -18.01
C LYS A 240 33.57 -12.58 -18.53
#